data_AF-A0A7V8E4C7-F1
#
_entry.id   AF-A0A7V8E4C7-F1
#
_cell.length_a   1.000
_cell.length_b   1.000
_cell.length_c   1.000
_cell.angle_alpha   90.00
_cell.angle_beta   90.00
_cell.angle_gamma   90.00
#
_symmetry.space_group_name_H-M   'P 1'
#
loop_
_entity.id
_entity.type
_entity.pdbx_description
1 polymer ?
#
loop_
_entity_poly.entity_id
_entity_poly.type
_entity_poly.pdbx_seq_one_letter_code
_entity_poly.pdbx_strand_id
1 'polypeptide(L)'
;MSRGLSVNHCASCLLHFRLHSCLLIPQGKAHHERYPYPIRIDSEGALIRTLIILAGIGHLCLVAGSVAIPGTLGWREDTAKLKLLTRQVFWTWAGYVWLTHLCFGLVSVFGSRLLLDGSPLAGLVCGFIATWWAARIVIQFTYFDRSARPPGAIYFLAEGALIGFFGGCAGIYGWAAYTNLG
;
A
#
# COMPACT_ATOMS: atom_id res chain seq x y z
N MET A 1 -28.86 12.51 -61.45
CA MET A 1 -28.13 11.31 -61.92
C MET A 1 -26.84 11.24 -61.12
N SER A 2 -26.82 10.65 -59.92
CA SER A 2 -26.88 9.22 -59.55
C SER A 2 -25.63 8.40 -59.92
N ARG A 3 -25.13 7.69 -58.89
CA ARG A 3 -24.09 6.63 -58.82
C ARG A 3 -22.66 7.16 -58.67
N GLY A 4 -21.83 6.70 -57.74
CA GLY A 4 -21.94 5.64 -56.73
C GLY A 4 -20.54 5.36 -56.18
N LEU A 5 -20.46 4.95 -54.90
CA LEU A 5 -19.24 4.63 -54.16
C LEU A 5 -18.31 3.63 -54.87
N SER A 6 -17.00 3.82 -54.70
CA SER A 6 -16.11 2.71 -54.38
C SER A 6 -15.11 3.19 -53.32
N VAL A 7 -15.50 2.96 -52.07
CA VAL A 7 -14.59 2.78 -50.94
C VAL A 7 -13.81 1.52 -51.25
N ASN A 8 -12.49 1.65 -51.40
CA ASN A 8 -11.45 0.64 -51.14
C ASN A 8 -10.16 1.17 -51.79
N HIS A 9 -9.20 1.57 -50.97
CA HIS A 9 -7.80 1.11 -51.02
C HIS A 9 -6.97 1.88 -49.99
N CYS A 10 -6.27 1.11 -49.15
CA CYS A 10 -5.17 1.51 -48.29
C CYS A 10 -5.46 2.15 -46.93
N ALA A 11 -6.57 1.75 -46.29
CA ALA A 11 -6.61 1.58 -44.84
C ALA A 11 -5.93 0.25 -44.41
N SER A 12 -4.71 0.00 -44.87
CA SER A 12 -3.97 -1.26 -44.61
C SER A 12 -2.46 -1.07 -44.50
N CYS A 13 -2.01 0.06 -43.93
CA CYS A 13 -0.60 0.29 -43.62
C CYS A 13 -0.30 0.48 -42.11
N LEU A 14 -1.30 0.33 -41.23
CA LEU A 14 -1.13 0.51 -39.77
C LEU A 14 -1.66 -0.66 -38.92
N LEU A 15 -1.88 -1.83 -39.54
CA LEU A 15 -2.42 -3.03 -38.87
C LEU A 15 -1.62 -4.29 -39.20
N HIS A 16 -0.29 -4.16 -39.29
CA HIS A 16 0.63 -5.29 -39.34
C HIS A 16 1.73 -5.19 -38.27
N PHE A 17 1.34 -4.77 -37.06
CA PHE A 17 2.11 -5.13 -35.87
C PHE A 17 1.94 -6.65 -35.68
N ARG A 18 2.90 -7.41 -36.22
CA ARG A 18 2.97 -8.88 -36.15
C ARG A 18 2.87 -9.33 -34.69
N LEU A 19 1.67 -9.70 -34.27
CA LEU A 19 1.36 -10.38 -33.00
C LEU A 19 1.75 -11.87 -33.00
N HIS A 20 2.74 -12.30 -33.79
CA HIS A 20 3.02 -13.73 -34.02
C HIS A 20 4.49 -14.13 -33.93
N SER A 21 5.32 -13.42 -33.15
CA SER A 21 6.72 -13.85 -32.95
C SER A 21 7.28 -13.69 -31.53
N CYS A 22 6.43 -13.43 -30.52
CA CYS A 22 6.85 -13.41 -29.10
C CYS A 22 6.27 -14.59 -28.29
N LEU A 23 5.96 -15.71 -28.93
CA LEU A 23 5.42 -16.92 -28.26
C LEU A 23 6.28 -18.16 -28.49
N LEU A 24 7.59 -17.96 -28.64
CA LEU A 24 8.59 -19.01 -28.41
C LEU A 24 9.36 -18.62 -27.15
N ILE A 25 8.68 -18.68 -26.00
CA ILE A 25 9.36 -18.84 -24.72
C ILE A 25 9.97 -20.24 -24.79
N PRO A 26 11.31 -20.39 -24.83
CA PRO A 26 11.90 -21.71 -24.68
C PRO A 26 11.43 -22.21 -23.32
N GLN A 27 10.77 -23.38 -23.29
CA GLN A 27 10.53 -24.14 -22.07
C GLN A 27 11.88 -24.69 -21.59
N GLY A 28 12.82 -23.79 -21.30
CA GLY A 28 14.14 -24.07 -20.79
C GLY A 28 14.02 -24.28 -19.30
N LYS A 29 13.83 -25.54 -18.93
CA LYS A 29 14.05 -26.13 -17.60
C LYS A 29 13.38 -25.35 -16.46
N ALA A 30 12.36 -25.96 -15.87
CA ALA A 30 11.89 -25.58 -14.54
C ALA A 30 13.11 -25.42 -13.60
N HIS A 31 13.55 -24.17 -13.41
CA HIS A 31 14.44 -23.80 -12.34
C HIS A 31 13.61 -23.96 -11.07
N HIS A 32 13.57 -25.20 -10.57
CA HIS A 32 13.36 -25.53 -9.17
C HIS A 32 14.56 -25.02 -8.35
N GLU A 33 15.02 -23.80 -8.62
CA GLU A 33 15.96 -23.08 -7.80
C GLU A 33 15.13 -22.36 -6.75
N ARG A 34 14.70 -23.21 -5.83
CA ARG A 34 14.23 -22.93 -4.48
C ARG A 34 15.02 -21.73 -3.95
N TYR A 35 14.35 -20.61 -3.69
CA TYR A 35 14.87 -19.39 -3.05
C TYR A 35 16.25 -19.61 -2.37
N PRO A 36 17.36 -19.06 -2.91
CA PRO A 36 18.72 -19.41 -2.49
C PRO A 36 19.16 -18.62 -1.25
N TYR A 37 18.20 -18.14 -0.45
CA TYR A 37 18.49 -17.40 0.77
C TYR A 37 18.13 -18.28 1.96
N PRO A 38 19.10 -18.70 2.79
CA PRO A 38 18.77 -19.35 4.03
C PRO A 38 17.94 -18.35 4.83
N ILE A 39 16.69 -18.71 5.16
CA ILE A 39 15.91 -17.96 6.15
C ILE A 39 16.82 -17.91 7.38
N ARG A 40 17.31 -16.73 7.71
CA ARG A 40 18.18 -16.52 8.86
C ARG A 40 17.29 -16.79 10.09
N ILE A 41 17.40 -17.99 10.66
CA ILE A 41 16.77 -18.35 11.94
C ILE A 41 17.73 -17.92 13.04
N ASP A 42 18.08 -16.64 13.05
CA ASP A 42 18.63 -16.00 14.24
C ASP A 42 17.46 -15.50 15.10
N SER A 43 17.72 -15.29 16.39
CA SER A 43 16.73 -14.74 17.31
C SER A 43 16.20 -13.38 16.84
N GLU A 44 17.03 -12.62 16.12
CA GLU A 44 16.69 -11.33 15.53
C GLU A 44 15.70 -11.46 14.36
N GLY A 45 15.91 -12.41 13.44
CA GLY A 45 14.99 -12.72 12.34
C GLY A 45 13.62 -13.18 12.83
N ALA A 46 13.59 -13.98 13.90
CA ALA A 46 12.34 -14.41 14.54
C ALA A 46 11.59 -13.23 15.19
N LEU A 47 12.32 -12.31 15.84
CA LEU A 47 11.77 -11.11 16.46
C LEU A 47 11.15 -10.18 15.40
N ILE A 48 11.92 -9.79 14.38
CA ILE A 48 11.44 -8.86 13.35
C ILE A 48 10.24 -9.42 12.59
N ARG A 49 10.23 -10.73 12.31
CA ARG A 49 9.09 -11.40 11.70
C ARG A 49 7.83 -11.28 12.57
N THR A 50 7.97 -11.48 13.88
CA THR A 50 6.86 -11.35 14.83
C THR A 50 6.35 -9.91 14.85
N LEU A 51 7.25 -8.93 14.87
CA LEU A 51 6.89 -7.51 14.84
C LEU A 51 6.15 -7.12 13.55
N ILE A 52 6.58 -7.63 12.39
CA ILE A 52 5.87 -7.41 11.11
C ILE A 52 4.45 -7.99 11.16
N ILE A 53 4.28 -9.20 11.71
CA ILE A 53 2.94 -9.80 11.84
C ILE A 53 2.06 -8.96 12.77
N LEU A 54 2.59 -8.51 13.92
CA LEU A 54 1.87 -7.64 14.84
C LEU A 54 1.52 -6.30 14.22
N ALA A 55 2.43 -5.68 13.46
CA ALA A 55 2.17 -4.47 12.70
C ALA A 55 1.07 -4.70 11.65
N GLY A 56 1.10 -5.84 10.96
CA GLY A 56 0.08 -6.25 10.01
C GLY A 56 -1.31 -6.41 10.62
N ILE A 57 -1.39 -7.06 11.79
CA ILE A 57 -2.64 -7.12 12.57
C ILE A 57 -3.11 -5.72 12.93
N GLY A 58 -2.19 -4.85 13.37
CA GLY A 58 -2.49 -3.44 13.64
C GLY A 58 -3.05 -2.69 12.43
N HIS A 59 -2.53 -2.92 11.22
CA HIS A 59 -3.11 -2.36 9.99
C HIS A 59 -4.53 -2.85 9.75
N LEU A 60 -4.80 -4.14 9.95
CA LEU A 60 -6.15 -4.69 9.81
C LEU A 60 -7.12 -4.09 10.84
N CYS A 61 -6.67 -3.91 12.09
CA CYS A 61 -7.44 -3.20 13.11
C CYS A 61 -7.70 -1.74 12.71
N LEU A 62 -6.71 -1.04 12.14
CA LEU A 62 -6.85 0.33 11.66
C LEU A 62 -7.88 0.42 10.52
N VAL A 63 -7.83 -0.52 9.57
CA VAL A 63 -8.76 -0.63 8.45
C VAL A 63 -10.19 -0.87 8.95
N ALA A 64 -10.37 -1.79 9.90
CA ALA A 64 -11.66 -2.08 10.51
C ALA A 64 -12.21 -0.86 11.26
N GLY A 65 -11.39 -0.20 12.08
CA GLY A 65 -11.76 1.02 12.79
C GLY A 65 -12.09 2.19 11.87
N SER A 66 -11.41 2.28 10.72
CA SER A 66 -11.60 3.37 9.74
C SER A 66 -13.01 3.40 9.13
N VAL A 67 -13.73 2.27 9.11
CA VAL A 67 -15.11 2.20 8.62
C VAL A 67 -16.08 2.99 9.51
N ALA A 68 -15.80 3.07 10.82
CA ALA A 68 -16.64 3.79 11.78
C ALA A 68 -16.40 5.31 11.80
N ILE A 69 -15.24 5.77 11.31
CA ILE A 69 -14.83 7.19 11.36
C ILE A 69 -15.83 8.11 10.65
N PRO A 70 -16.31 7.83 9.42
CA PRO A 70 -17.20 8.74 8.72
C PRO A 70 -18.53 9.03 9.43
N GLY A 71 -19.05 8.04 10.19
CA GLY A 71 -20.30 8.19 10.93
C GLY A 71 -20.10 8.85 12.29
N THR A 72 -19.02 8.50 13.00
CA THR A 72 -18.74 9.03 14.35
C THR A 72 -18.30 10.49 14.34
N LEU A 73 -17.64 10.96 13.28
CA LEU A 73 -17.16 12.34 13.16
C LEU A 73 -18.05 13.24 12.28
N GLY A 74 -19.19 12.74 11.78
CA GLY A 74 -20.08 13.54 10.92
C GLY A 74 -19.49 13.90 9.55
N TRP A 75 -18.51 13.14 9.06
CA TRP A 75 -17.83 13.46 7.80
C TRP A 75 -18.76 13.33 6.59
N ARG A 76 -19.82 12.52 6.68
CA ARG A 76 -20.81 12.41 5.61
C ARG A 76 -21.52 13.75 5.40
N GLU A 77 -21.92 14.40 6.48
CA GLU A 77 -22.60 15.69 6.49
C GLU A 77 -21.63 16.81 6.07
N ASP A 78 -20.38 16.77 6.53
CA ASP A 78 -19.38 17.78 6.17
C ASP A 78 -18.93 17.67 4.72
N THR A 79 -18.68 16.46 4.22
CA THR A 79 -18.30 16.25 2.82
C THR A 79 -19.46 16.54 1.87
N ALA A 80 -20.72 16.45 2.32
CA ALA A 80 -21.88 16.82 1.52
C ALA A 80 -21.91 18.33 1.17
N LYS A 81 -21.33 19.19 2.01
CA LYS A 81 -21.22 20.64 1.79
C LYS A 81 -20.18 21.02 0.72
N LEU A 82 -19.31 20.09 0.34
CA LEU A 82 -18.29 20.31 -0.68
C LEU A 82 -18.89 20.32 -2.09
N LYS A 83 -18.20 20.99 -3.03
CA LYS A 83 -18.47 20.85 -4.46
C LYS A 83 -18.39 19.38 -4.86
N LEU A 84 -19.26 18.94 -5.78
CA LEU A 84 -19.37 17.54 -6.20
C LEU A 84 -18.02 16.91 -6.55
N LEU A 85 -17.22 17.60 -7.37
CA LEU A 85 -15.90 17.12 -7.78
C LEU A 85 -14.96 16.94 -6.58
N THR A 86 -14.90 17.92 -5.69
CA THR A 86 -14.06 17.85 -4.48
C THR A 86 -14.50 16.70 -3.56
N ARG A 87 -15.81 16.49 -3.41
CA ARG A 87 -16.35 15.36 -2.65
C ARG A 87 -15.93 14.01 -3.25
N GLN A 88 -16.04 13.86 -4.56
CA GLN A 88 -15.63 12.63 -5.25
C GLN A 88 -14.14 12.35 -5.04
N VAL A 89 -13.28 13.34 -5.23
CA VAL A 89 -11.83 13.22 -5.03
C VAL A 89 -11.50 12.81 -3.58
N PHE A 90 -12.15 13.43 -2.59
CA PHE A 90 -11.97 13.07 -1.19
C PHE A 90 -12.26 11.60 -0.92
N TRP A 91 -13.41 11.10 -1.40
CA TRP A 91 -13.80 9.70 -1.19
C TRP A 91 -12.93 8.71 -1.98
N THR A 92 -12.46 9.10 -3.17
CA THR A 92 -11.49 8.30 -3.93
C THR A 92 -10.18 8.14 -3.17
N TRP A 93 -9.61 9.22 -2.64
CA TRP A 93 -8.38 9.15 -1.84
C TRP A 93 -8.57 8.39 -0.53
N ALA A 94 -9.71 8.56 0.13
CA ALA A 94 -10.05 7.78 1.31
C ALA A 94 -10.07 6.27 0.99
N GLY A 95 -10.67 5.89 -0.15
CA GLY A 95 -10.67 4.51 -0.63
C GLY A 95 -9.26 3.97 -0.95
N TYR A 96 -8.41 4.77 -1.59
CA TYR A 96 -7.03 4.38 -1.89
C TYR A 96 -6.20 4.15 -0.63
N VAL A 97 -6.29 5.06 0.35
CA VAL A 97 -5.60 4.92 1.64
C VAL A 97 -6.08 3.68 2.38
N TRP A 98 -7.40 3.48 2.45
CA TRP A 98 -8.00 2.32 3.11
C TRP A 98 -7.53 1.00 2.50
N LEU A 99 -7.55 0.90 1.16
CA LEU A 99 -7.11 -0.30 0.45
C LEU A 99 -5.59 -0.53 0.63
N THR A 100 -4.80 0.54 0.62
CA THR A 100 -3.35 0.45 0.84
C THR A 100 -3.04 -0.12 2.22
N HIS A 101 -3.72 0.36 3.27
CA HIS A 101 -3.57 -0.19 4.63
C HIS A 101 -4.01 -1.65 4.71
N LEU A 102 -5.08 -2.03 4.01
CA LEU A 102 -5.51 -3.42 3.92
C LEU A 102 -4.42 -4.28 3.28
N CYS A 103 -3.85 -3.85 2.16
CA CYS A 103 -2.76 -4.56 1.49
C CYS A 103 -1.53 -4.69 2.40
N PHE A 104 -1.15 -3.64 3.14
CA PHE A 104 -0.05 -3.68 4.11
C PHE A 104 -0.31 -4.70 5.22
N GLY A 105 -1.54 -4.74 5.75
CA GLY A 105 -1.94 -5.73 6.74
C GLY A 105 -1.84 -7.16 6.21
N LEU A 106 -2.42 -7.42 5.04
CA LEU A 106 -2.44 -8.74 4.41
C LEU A 106 -1.03 -9.24 4.08
N VAL A 107 -0.20 -8.42 3.42
CA VAL A 107 1.18 -8.82 3.07
C VAL A 107 2.03 -9.05 4.32
N SER A 108 1.78 -8.33 5.40
CA SER A 108 2.56 -8.49 6.63
C SER A 108 2.15 -9.72 7.43
N VAL A 109 0.86 -10.05 7.48
CA VAL A 109 0.38 -11.27 8.17
C VAL A 109 0.73 -12.52 7.38
N PHE A 110 0.37 -12.56 6.09
CA PHE A 110 0.49 -13.77 5.26
C PHE A 110 1.83 -13.87 4.54
N GLY A 111 2.43 -12.73 4.19
CA GLY A 111 3.67 -12.64 3.41
C GLY A 111 4.91 -12.28 4.24
N SER A 112 4.86 -12.31 5.58
CA SER A 112 5.99 -11.95 6.45
C SER A 112 7.32 -12.63 6.09
N ARG A 113 7.27 -13.88 5.59
CA ARG A 113 8.47 -14.59 5.13
C ARG A 113 9.05 -14.02 3.84
N LEU A 114 8.20 -13.56 2.93
CA LEU A 114 8.59 -12.94 1.67
C LEU A 114 9.14 -11.53 1.90
N LEU A 115 8.63 -10.80 2.90
CA LEU A 115 9.15 -9.49 3.28
C LEU A 115 10.52 -9.54 3.96
N LEU A 116 11.02 -10.73 4.31
CA LEU A 116 12.29 -10.97 4.99
C LEU A 116 13.14 -12.00 4.24
N ASP A 117 12.93 -12.15 2.93
CA ASP A 117 13.64 -13.15 2.13
C ASP A 117 15.04 -12.71 1.70
N GLY A 118 15.46 -11.49 2.07
CA GLY A 118 16.75 -10.91 1.70
C GLY A 118 16.81 -10.36 0.28
N SER A 119 15.69 -10.35 -0.45
CA SER A 119 15.66 -9.83 -1.81
C SER A 119 15.60 -8.29 -1.82
N PRO A 120 16.16 -7.64 -2.88
CA PRO A 120 16.00 -6.21 -3.07
C PRO A 120 14.52 -5.78 -3.16
N LEU A 121 13.65 -6.65 -3.67
CA LEU A 121 12.21 -6.40 -3.72
C LEU A 121 11.61 -6.32 -2.31
N ALA A 122 11.93 -7.27 -1.44
CA ALA A 122 11.50 -7.26 -0.05
C ALA A 122 11.97 -5.98 0.67
N GLY A 123 13.23 -5.59 0.43
CA GLY A 123 13.80 -4.35 0.93
C GLY A 123 13.04 -3.11 0.47
N LEU A 124 12.75 -2.99 -0.83
CA LEU A 124 12.03 -1.85 -1.41
C LEU A 124 10.57 -1.78 -0.93
N VAL A 125 9.89 -2.92 -0.81
CA VAL A 125 8.52 -2.98 -0.28
C VAL A 125 8.49 -2.56 1.19
N CYS A 126 9.40 -3.08 2.02
CA CYS A 126 9.52 -2.67 3.42
C CYS A 126 9.87 -1.18 3.52
N GLY A 127 10.82 -0.69 2.70
CA GLY A 127 11.19 0.72 2.64
C GLY A 127 10.03 1.61 2.23
N PHE A 128 9.21 1.20 1.26
CA PHE A 128 8.00 1.91 0.86
C PHE A 128 7.01 2.04 2.03
N ILE A 129 6.73 0.93 2.73
CA ILE A 129 5.82 0.95 3.90
C ILE A 129 6.39 1.85 5.00
N ALA A 130 7.70 1.77 5.28
CA ALA A 130 8.36 2.62 6.28
C ALA A 130 8.23 4.10 5.94
N THR A 131 8.49 4.46 4.67
CA THR A 131 8.42 5.84 4.18
C THR A 131 6.99 6.36 4.20
N TRP A 132 6.00 5.52 3.87
CA TRP A 132 4.58 5.87 3.97
C TRP A 132 4.20 6.31 5.39
N TRP A 133 4.59 5.52 6.40
CA TRP A 133 4.28 5.84 7.80
C TRP A 133 5.09 7.03 8.33
N ALA A 134 6.36 7.16 7.92
CA ALA A 134 7.17 8.32 8.26
C ALA A 134 6.57 9.61 7.68
N ALA A 135 6.15 9.60 6.41
CA ALA A 135 5.46 10.72 5.79
C ALA A 135 4.16 11.05 6.54
N ARG A 136 3.41 10.02 6.99
CA ARG A 136 2.20 10.25 7.77
C ARG A 136 2.49 10.95 9.09
N ILE A 137 3.57 10.58 9.79
CA ILE A 137 4.00 11.25 11.02
C ILE A 137 4.34 12.71 10.71
N VAL A 138 5.15 12.98 9.68
CA VAL A 138 5.51 14.35 9.29
C VAL A 138 4.26 15.19 9.06
N ILE A 139 3.31 14.72 8.26
CA ILE A 139 2.04 15.44 8.00
C ILE A 139 1.26 15.67 9.30
N GLN A 140 1.28 14.73 10.26
CA GLN A 140 0.60 14.85 11.55
C GLN A 140 1.18 15.95 12.46
N PHE A 141 2.42 16.36 12.24
CA PHE A 141 3.06 17.44 13.01
C PHE A 141 3.20 18.74 12.22
N THR A 142 3.24 18.69 10.88
CA THR A 142 3.45 19.89 10.05
C THR A 142 2.17 20.47 9.46
N TYR A 143 1.14 19.65 9.23
CA TYR A 143 -0.09 20.09 8.55
C TYR A 143 -1.31 20.10 9.46
N PHE A 144 -1.45 19.11 10.35
CA PHE A 144 -2.62 19.02 11.22
C PHE A 144 -2.48 19.92 12.46
N ASP A 145 -3.46 20.80 12.64
CA ASP A 145 -3.58 21.62 13.84
C ASP A 145 -4.10 20.77 15.02
N ARG A 146 -3.22 20.53 15.98
CA ARG A 146 -3.53 19.74 17.19
C ARG A 146 -4.26 20.54 18.26
N SER A 147 -4.31 21.87 18.13
CA SER A 147 -5.02 22.74 19.06
C SER A 147 -6.54 22.66 18.88
N ALA A 148 -7.01 22.22 17.72
CA ALA A 148 -8.42 22.01 17.39
C ALA A 148 -8.99 20.66 17.88
N ARG A 149 -8.25 19.91 18.71
CA ARG A 149 -8.69 18.59 19.20
C ARG A 149 -9.89 18.71 20.14
N PRO A 150 -10.92 17.85 20.02
CA PRO A 150 -12.00 17.78 21.00
C PRO A 150 -11.45 17.54 22.42
N PRO A 151 -11.99 18.23 23.45
CA PRO A 151 -11.57 18.00 24.82
C PRO A 151 -11.96 16.58 25.27
N GLY A 152 -11.02 15.87 25.90
CA GLY A 152 -11.27 14.53 26.46
C GLY A 152 -10.03 13.64 26.47
N ALA A 153 -9.86 12.88 27.56
CA ALA A 153 -8.74 11.95 27.72
C ALA A 153 -8.70 10.85 26.64
N ILE A 154 -9.88 10.41 26.17
CA ILE A 154 -9.99 9.40 25.10
C ILE A 154 -9.36 9.86 23.78
N TYR A 155 -9.53 11.14 23.42
CA TYR A 155 -8.97 11.70 22.18
C TYR A 155 -7.45 11.90 22.29
N PHE A 156 -6.96 12.26 23.48
CA PHE A 156 -5.52 12.31 23.75
C PHE A 156 -4.88 10.92 23.65
N LEU A 157 -5.49 9.91 24.29
CA LEU A 157 -5.01 8.54 24.25
C LEU A 157 -5.07 7.95 22.83
N ALA A 158 -6.14 8.20 22.09
CA ALA A 158 -6.28 7.74 20.71
C ALA A 158 -5.24 8.37 19.78
N GLU A 159 -5.00 9.68 19.91
CA GLU A 159 -3.95 10.37 19.16
C GLU A 159 -2.56 9.80 19.49
N GLY A 160 -2.24 9.64 20.77
CA GLY A 160 -0.98 9.05 21.22
C GLY A 160 -0.79 7.62 20.72
N ALA A 161 -1.83 6.79 20.80
CA ALA A 161 -1.81 5.42 20.30
C ALA A 161 -1.59 5.36 18.78
N LEU A 162 -2.24 6.23 18.01
CA LEU A 162 -2.05 6.31 16.55
C LEU A 162 -0.65 6.77 16.18
N ILE A 163 -0.11 7.80 16.84
CA ILE A 163 1.26 8.27 16.58
C ILE A 163 2.27 7.17 16.93
N GLY A 164 2.07 6.51 18.08
CA GLY A 164 2.90 5.37 18.50
C GLY A 164 2.83 4.23 17.48
N PHE A 165 1.65 3.91 16.97
CA PHE A 165 1.46 2.91 15.92
C PHE A 165 2.21 3.31 14.64
N PHE A 166 2.09 4.55 14.17
CA PHE A 166 2.79 5.02 12.97
C PHE A 166 4.31 4.97 13.15
N GLY A 167 4.82 5.42 14.30
CA GLY A 167 6.24 5.36 14.64
C GLY A 167 6.76 3.93 14.71
N GLY A 168 5.98 3.04 15.34
CA GLY A 168 6.26 1.60 15.40
C GLY A 168 6.35 0.98 14.01
N CYS A 169 5.37 1.23 13.14
CA CYS A 169 5.43 0.75 11.76
C CYS A 169 6.66 1.30 11.02
N ALA A 170 6.90 2.61 11.07
CA ALA A 170 8.05 3.22 10.40
C ALA A 170 9.38 2.57 10.85
N GLY A 171 9.55 2.33 12.15
CA GLY A 171 10.73 1.65 12.71
C GLY A 171 10.84 0.19 12.31
N ILE A 172 9.75 -0.59 12.44
CA ILE A 172 9.74 -2.03 12.14
C ILE A 172 10.06 -2.28 10.67
N TYR A 173 9.37 -1.60 9.74
CA TYR A 173 9.62 -1.78 8.31
C TYR A 173 10.93 -1.13 7.86
N GLY A 174 11.39 -0.07 8.55
CA GLY A 174 12.71 0.52 8.30
C GLY A 174 13.84 -0.46 8.66
N TRP A 175 13.71 -1.15 9.80
CA TRP A 175 14.63 -2.22 10.18
C TRP A 175 14.55 -3.38 9.17
N ALA A 176 13.36 -3.78 8.75
CA ALA A 176 13.19 -4.85 7.77
C ALA A 176 13.81 -4.48 6.41
N ALA A 177 13.67 -3.23 5.99
CA ALA A 177 14.31 -2.73 4.77
C ALA A 177 15.83 -2.79 4.87
N TYR A 178 16.39 -2.35 6.00
CA TYR A 178 17.83 -2.43 6.27
C TYR A 178 18.33 -3.87 6.24
N THR A 179 17.63 -4.82 6.88
CA THR A 179 18.03 -6.24 6.89
C THR A 179 17.99 -6.92 5.53
N ASN A 180 17.17 -6.43 4.58
CA ASN A 180 17.10 -6.98 3.23
C ASN A 180 18.11 -6.35 2.27
N LEU A 181 18.60 -5.14 2.55
CA LEU A 181 19.45 -4.36 1.62
C LEU A 181 20.90 -4.21 2.09
N GLY A 182 21.18 -4.36 3.38
CA GLY A 182 22.51 -4.32 3.99
C GLY A 182 23.06 -5.71 4.25
#